data_AF-A0A8H7P6B7-F1
#
_entry.id   AF-A0A8H7P6B7-F1
#
_cell.length_a   1.000
_cell.length_b   1.000
_cell.length_c   1.000
_cell.angle_alpha   90.00
_cell.angle_beta   90.00
_cell.angle_gamma   90.00
#
_symmetry.space_group_name_H-M   'P 1'
#
loop_
_entity.id
_entity.type
_entity.pdbx_description
1 polymer ?
#
loop_
_entity_poly.entity_id
_entity_poly.type
_entity_poly.pdbx_seq_one_letter_code
_entity_poly.pdbx_strand_id
1 'polypeptide(L)'
;MSSKGVKRASPGAMEAKNPLADVELTDEDAIKLQGIQKDIARADLIVERLAQQKMKPVYEKRRAIAKGIKKFWPVALMNHPILAMHAQHNADQVALSYLEDLWLVRDETESRTFTLEFYFKENPYFSNSVLRKEFRYVPPPNAGKETPDADGITPIMLDFSWDRDVQPQACKVEWKDEAKNLTKLHPRVLDDDGDDIPAEGGSFFNFFEMGSDPFEVGVIIANDIFPEAVDYFLGQAGHDDIDEDEDEDSEDDENEEEIDLEKPRPKKQKQA
;
A
#
# COMPACT_ATOMS: atom_id res chain seq x y z
N MET A 1 19.52 70.52 -4.84
CA MET A 1 18.54 69.90 -5.76
C MET A 1 18.03 68.64 -5.08
N SER A 2 16.81 68.67 -4.53
CA SER A 2 16.22 67.58 -3.77
C SER A 2 15.14 66.93 -4.62
N SER A 3 15.34 65.68 -5.06
CA SER A 3 14.31 64.89 -5.74
C SER A 3 13.52 64.10 -4.70
N LYS A 4 12.35 64.62 -4.31
CA LYS A 4 11.32 63.86 -3.57
C LYS A 4 10.67 62.85 -4.52
N GLY A 5 11.11 61.59 -4.46
CA GLY A 5 10.34 60.48 -5.02
C GLY A 5 9.21 60.09 -4.07
N VAL A 6 7.97 60.45 -4.41
CA VAL A 6 6.77 59.96 -3.72
C VAL A 6 6.53 58.52 -4.17
N LYS A 7 6.86 57.53 -3.33
CA LYS A 7 6.36 56.16 -3.53
C LYS A 7 4.85 56.17 -3.28
N ARG A 8 4.08 56.09 -4.36
CA ARG A 8 2.64 55.80 -4.31
C ARG A 8 2.48 54.39 -3.75
N ALA A 9 2.00 54.28 -2.51
CA ALA A 9 1.47 53.01 -2.02
C ALA A 9 0.20 52.70 -2.82
N SER A 10 0.15 51.51 -3.43
CA SER A 10 -1.02 51.04 -4.15
C SER A 10 -2.15 50.80 -3.14
N PRO A 11 -3.30 51.50 -3.21
CA PRO A 11 -4.42 51.28 -2.31
C PRO A 11 -5.16 50.03 -2.81
N GLY A 12 -4.85 48.87 -2.25
CA GLY A 12 -5.52 47.64 -2.71
C GLY A 12 -5.02 46.30 -2.20
N ALA A 13 -3.97 46.25 -1.38
CA ALA A 13 -3.68 45.04 -0.62
C ALA A 13 -4.46 45.09 0.71
N MET A 14 -5.79 44.92 0.63
CA MET A 14 -6.48 44.32 1.77
C MET A 14 -5.89 42.91 1.86
N GLU A 15 -4.92 42.71 2.76
CA GLU A 15 -4.62 41.38 3.26
C GLU A 15 -5.97 40.76 3.63
N ALA A 16 -6.39 39.76 2.85
CA ALA A 16 -7.57 38.99 3.19
C ALA A 16 -7.27 38.37 4.54
N LYS A 17 -7.71 39.03 5.62
CA LYS A 17 -7.62 38.49 6.98
C LYS A 17 -8.19 37.10 6.88
N ASN A 18 -7.38 36.11 7.25
CA ASN A 18 -7.81 34.72 7.27
C ASN A 18 -9.20 34.68 7.93
N PRO A 19 -10.26 34.25 7.21
CA PRO A 19 -11.62 34.31 7.73
C PRO A 19 -11.84 33.43 8.97
N LEU A 20 -10.84 32.61 9.33
CA LEU A 20 -10.82 31.73 10.50
C LEU A 20 -9.98 32.26 11.66
N ALA A 21 -9.38 33.45 11.54
CA ALA A 21 -8.43 33.97 12.53
C ALA A 21 -9.05 34.25 13.92
N ASP A 22 -10.38 34.46 13.97
CA ASP A 22 -11.11 34.82 15.19
C ASP A 22 -11.92 33.63 15.76
N VAL A 23 -11.64 32.40 15.31
CA VAL A 23 -12.30 31.20 15.86
C VAL A 23 -11.64 30.84 17.20
N GLU A 24 -12.38 31.05 18.29
CA GLU A 24 -11.98 30.65 19.64
C GLU A 24 -12.78 29.41 20.08
N LEU A 25 -12.08 28.36 20.51
CA LEU A 25 -12.68 27.18 21.11
C LEU A 25 -12.65 27.34 22.64
N THR A 26 -13.81 27.25 23.28
CA THR A 26 -13.88 27.29 24.74
C THR A 26 -13.35 25.98 25.34
N ASP A 27 -12.82 26.03 26.56
CA ASP A 27 -12.39 24.81 27.28
C ASP A 27 -13.54 23.81 27.45
N GLU A 28 -14.77 24.31 27.64
CA GLU A 28 -15.96 23.46 27.79
C GLU A 28 -16.26 22.70 26.49
N ASP A 29 -16.20 23.39 25.34
CA ASP A 29 -16.45 22.76 24.05
C ASP A 29 -15.30 21.83 23.64
N ALA A 30 -14.05 22.16 23.98
CA ALA A 30 -12.91 21.26 23.81
C ALA A 30 -13.11 19.93 24.56
N ILE A 31 -13.57 19.98 25.81
CA ILE A 31 -13.88 18.77 26.60
C ILE A 31 -15.01 17.96 25.97
N LYS A 32 -16.08 18.61 25.48
CA LYS A 32 -17.17 17.91 24.78
C LYS A 32 -16.67 17.21 23.52
N LEU A 33 -15.87 17.89 22.71
CA LEU A 33 -15.31 17.33 21.48
C LEU A 33 -14.36 16.16 21.76
N GLN A 34 -13.53 16.25 22.80
CA GLN A 34 -12.70 15.12 23.25
C GLN A 34 -13.54 13.92 23.70
N GLY A 35 -14.69 14.15 24.34
CA GLY A 35 -15.66 13.11 24.67
C GLY A 35 -16.18 12.41 23.42
N ILE A 36 -16.64 13.18 22.43
CA ILE A 36 -17.11 12.65 21.14
C ILE A 36 -16.00 11.87 20.41
N GLN A 37 -14.75 12.35 20.45
CA GLN A 37 -13.64 11.65 19.81
C GLN A 37 -13.40 10.26 20.43
N LYS A 38 -13.59 10.12 21.75
CA LYS A 38 -13.53 8.81 22.43
C LYS A 38 -14.70 7.91 22.03
N ASP A 39 -15.90 8.46 21.86
CA ASP A 39 -17.07 7.70 21.42
C ASP A 39 -16.90 7.20 19.97
N ILE A 40 -16.30 8.01 19.09
CA ILE A 40 -15.94 7.61 17.72
C ILE A 40 -14.90 6.49 17.75
N ALA A 41 -13.79 6.68 18.46
CA ALA A 41 -12.72 5.66 18.55
C ALA A 41 -13.24 4.33 19.09
N ARG A 42 -14.20 4.39 20.03
CA ARG A 42 -14.90 3.21 20.53
C ARG A 42 -15.72 2.53 19.43
N ALA A 43 -16.58 3.29 18.74
CA ALA A 43 -17.44 2.75 17.70
C ALA A 43 -16.62 2.10 16.58
N ASP A 44 -15.54 2.75 16.14
CA ASP A 44 -14.64 2.25 15.10
C ASP A 44 -13.99 0.93 15.51
N LEU A 45 -13.48 0.83 16.74
CA LEU A 45 -12.86 -0.41 17.24
C LEU A 45 -13.86 -1.57 17.30
N ILE A 46 -15.11 -1.31 17.68
CA ILE A 46 -16.18 -2.32 17.69
C ILE A 46 -16.49 -2.78 16.25
N VAL A 47 -16.67 -1.84 15.33
CA VAL A 47 -16.95 -2.13 13.92
C VAL A 47 -15.80 -2.92 13.29
N GLU A 48 -14.55 -2.53 13.54
CA GLU A 48 -13.37 -3.22 13.04
C GLU A 48 -13.32 -4.67 13.52
N ARG A 49 -13.50 -4.91 14.83
CA ARG A 49 -13.50 -6.27 15.41
C ARG A 49 -14.61 -7.14 14.82
N LEU A 50 -15.81 -6.58 14.65
CA LEU A 50 -16.92 -7.29 14.02
C LEU A 50 -16.63 -7.58 12.55
N ALA A 51 -16.12 -6.62 11.80
CA ALA A 51 -15.75 -6.79 10.40
C ALA A 51 -14.71 -7.90 10.24
N GLN A 52 -13.65 -7.91 11.05
CA GLN A 52 -12.63 -8.96 11.03
C GLN A 52 -13.20 -10.36 11.29
N GLN A 53 -14.06 -10.49 12.31
CA GLN A 53 -14.72 -11.78 12.62
C GLN A 53 -15.58 -12.27 11.46
N LYS A 54 -16.29 -11.38 10.77
CA LYS A 54 -17.15 -11.72 9.62
C LYS A 54 -16.36 -11.97 8.35
N MET A 55 -15.26 -11.26 8.13
CA MET A 55 -14.43 -11.37 6.93
C MET A 55 -13.50 -12.59 6.96
N LYS A 56 -13.06 -13.06 8.14
CA LYS A 56 -12.20 -14.26 8.25
C LYS A 56 -12.72 -15.47 7.44
N PRO A 57 -13.98 -15.94 7.61
CA PRO A 57 -14.48 -17.06 6.80
C PRO A 57 -14.62 -16.74 5.31
N VAL A 58 -14.77 -15.46 4.93
CA VAL A 58 -14.79 -15.02 3.54
C VAL A 58 -13.39 -15.12 2.94
N TYR A 59 -12.37 -14.63 3.65
CA TYR A 59 -10.97 -14.75 3.24
C TYR A 59 -10.50 -16.21 3.19
N GLU A 60 -10.98 -17.09 4.08
CA GLU A 60 -10.69 -18.52 4.03
C GLU A 60 -11.27 -19.17 2.75
N LYS A 61 -12.50 -18.79 2.35
CA LYS A 61 -13.08 -19.23 1.07
C LYS A 61 -12.28 -18.70 -0.13
N ARG A 62 -11.90 -17.42 -0.12
CA ARG A 62 -11.04 -16.83 -1.16
C ARG A 62 -9.72 -17.58 -1.25
N ARG A 63 -9.07 -17.85 -0.11
CA ARG A 63 -7.80 -18.57 -0.03
C ARG A 63 -7.89 -19.96 -0.67
N ALA A 64 -8.99 -20.68 -0.44
CA ALA A 64 -9.22 -21.99 -1.05
C ALA A 64 -9.28 -21.93 -2.58
N ILE A 65 -9.93 -20.90 -3.14
CA ILE A 65 -10.04 -20.68 -4.58
C ILE A 65 -8.69 -20.19 -5.16
N ALA A 66 -8.06 -19.20 -4.52
CA ALA A 66 -6.81 -18.58 -4.94
C ALA A 66 -5.66 -19.59 -5.09
N LYS A 67 -5.61 -20.63 -4.23
CA LYS A 67 -4.63 -21.73 -4.36
C LYS A 67 -4.69 -22.48 -5.69
N GLY A 68 -5.83 -22.48 -6.37
CA GLY A 68 -5.99 -23.08 -7.70
C GLY A 68 -5.53 -22.18 -8.85
N ILE A 69 -5.26 -20.90 -8.59
CA ILE A 69 -4.96 -19.88 -9.61
C ILE A 69 -3.44 -19.66 -9.64
N LYS A 70 -2.82 -19.94 -10.78
CA LYS A 70 -1.37 -19.76 -10.94
C LYS A 70 -1.00 -18.30 -10.74
N LYS A 71 -0.02 -18.06 -9.86
CA LYS A 71 0.55 -16.73 -9.60
C LYS A 71 -0.47 -15.69 -9.12
N PHE A 72 -1.55 -16.10 -8.45
CA PHE A 72 -2.56 -15.19 -7.90
C PHE A 72 -1.92 -14.04 -7.09
N TRP A 73 -1.18 -14.37 -6.04
CA TRP A 73 -0.57 -13.37 -5.16
C TRP A 73 0.56 -12.56 -5.80
N PRO A 74 1.49 -13.15 -6.58
CA PRO A 74 2.49 -12.36 -7.32
C PRO A 74 1.84 -11.31 -8.22
N VAL A 75 0.80 -11.66 -8.97
CA VAL A 75 0.12 -10.72 -9.87
C VAL A 75 -0.61 -9.64 -9.07
N ALA A 76 -1.35 -10.01 -8.02
CA ALA A 76 -2.04 -9.04 -7.17
C ALA A 76 -1.07 -8.03 -6.53
N LEU A 77 0.04 -8.50 -5.97
CA LEU A 77 1.06 -7.62 -5.38
C LEU A 77 1.70 -6.68 -6.42
N MET A 78 1.99 -7.17 -7.62
CA MET A 78 2.65 -6.36 -8.67
C MET A 78 1.70 -5.40 -9.38
N ASN A 79 0.39 -5.62 -9.30
CA ASN A 79 -0.59 -4.67 -9.83
C ASN A 79 -0.84 -3.50 -8.86
N HIS A 80 -0.37 -3.56 -7.62
CA HIS A 80 -0.38 -2.42 -6.72
C HIS A 80 0.82 -1.49 -6.98
N PRO A 81 0.63 -0.18 -7.27
CA PRO A 81 1.71 0.72 -7.70
C PRO A 81 2.91 0.81 -6.74
N ILE A 82 2.65 0.97 -5.44
CA ILE A 82 3.71 1.08 -4.42
C ILE A 82 4.52 -0.23 -4.32
N LEU A 83 3.86 -1.38 -4.37
CA LEU A 83 4.54 -2.68 -4.29
C LEU A 83 5.34 -2.98 -5.55
N ALA A 84 4.83 -2.61 -6.73
CA ALA A 84 5.58 -2.70 -7.99
C ALA A 84 6.88 -1.89 -7.94
N MET A 85 6.84 -0.69 -7.35
CA MET A 85 8.02 0.16 -7.14
C MET A 85 9.05 -0.51 -6.20
N HIS A 86 8.60 -1.12 -5.10
CA HIS A 86 9.51 -1.80 -4.16
C HIS A 86 10.06 -3.12 -4.68
N ALA A 87 9.36 -3.79 -5.61
CA ALA A 87 9.80 -5.02 -6.26
C ALA A 87 10.29 -4.79 -7.70
N GLN A 88 10.83 -3.61 -8.00
CA GLN A 88 11.29 -3.24 -9.34
C GLN A 88 12.49 -4.09 -9.84
N HIS A 89 13.29 -4.66 -8.93
CA HIS A 89 14.41 -5.50 -9.31
C HIS A 89 13.90 -6.83 -9.90
N ASN A 90 14.39 -7.21 -11.08
CA ASN A 90 13.95 -8.44 -11.74
C ASN A 90 14.14 -9.69 -10.85
N ALA A 91 15.22 -9.73 -10.05
CA ALA A 91 15.46 -10.83 -9.12
C ALA A 91 14.38 -10.93 -8.02
N ASP A 92 13.85 -9.80 -7.56
CA ASP A 92 12.72 -9.77 -6.61
C ASP A 92 11.46 -10.36 -7.27
N GLN A 93 11.14 -9.93 -8.49
CA GLN A 93 9.97 -10.44 -9.23
C GLN A 93 10.08 -11.95 -9.49
N VAL A 94 11.28 -12.44 -9.83
CA VAL A 94 11.51 -13.87 -10.03
C VAL A 94 11.34 -14.62 -8.71
N ALA A 95 11.88 -14.13 -7.59
CA ALA A 95 11.70 -14.76 -6.27
C ALA A 95 10.23 -14.73 -5.81
N LEU A 96 9.55 -13.59 -5.97
CA LEU A 96 8.12 -13.42 -5.69
C LEU A 96 7.25 -14.32 -6.57
N SER A 97 7.67 -14.68 -7.77
CA SER A 97 6.92 -15.62 -8.62
C SER A 97 6.78 -17.05 -8.03
N TYR A 98 7.53 -17.36 -6.96
CA TYR A 98 7.42 -18.59 -6.18
C TYR A 98 6.46 -18.47 -4.98
N LEU A 99 5.87 -17.30 -4.74
CA LEU A 99 4.84 -17.10 -3.72
C LEU A 99 3.57 -17.87 -4.13
N GLU A 100 3.18 -18.83 -3.30
CA GLU A 100 1.97 -19.64 -3.47
C GLU A 100 0.79 -19.08 -2.70
N ASP A 101 1.05 -18.46 -1.54
CA ASP A 101 0.00 -17.98 -0.65
C ASP A 101 0.47 -16.76 0.14
N LEU A 102 -0.45 -15.85 0.43
CA LEU A 102 -0.27 -14.73 1.34
C LEU A 102 -1.43 -14.76 2.34
N TRP A 103 -1.10 -14.67 3.62
CA TRP A 103 -2.11 -14.71 4.67
C TRP A 103 -1.89 -13.60 5.70
N LEU A 104 -2.99 -12.97 6.10
CA LEU A 104 -3.03 -11.97 7.16
C LEU A 104 -3.59 -12.60 8.44
N VAL A 105 -2.76 -12.66 9.48
CA VAL A 105 -3.16 -13.12 10.81
C VAL A 105 -3.32 -11.90 11.70
N ARG A 106 -4.55 -11.61 12.13
CA ARG A 106 -4.84 -10.55 13.11
C ARG A 106 -4.52 -11.05 14.53
N ASP A 107 -3.98 -10.19 15.38
CA ASP A 107 -3.75 -10.51 16.79
C ASP A 107 -5.09 -10.67 17.53
N GLU A 108 -5.17 -11.66 18.41
CA GLU A 108 -6.43 -11.98 19.12
C GLU A 108 -6.74 -10.99 20.25
N THR A 109 -5.72 -10.30 20.77
CA THR A 109 -5.85 -9.32 21.86
C THR A 109 -6.01 -7.90 21.30
N GLU A 110 -5.21 -7.54 20.31
CA GLU A 110 -5.18 -6.23 19.68
C GLU A 110 -5.39 -6.32 18.17
N SER A 111 -6.65 -6.28 17.75
CA SER A 111 -7.10 -6.52 16.36
C SER A 111 -6.45 -5.62 15.31
N ARG A 112 -5.93 -4.46 15.70
CA ARG A 112 -5.26 -3.53 14.79
C ARG A 112 -3.89 -4.05 14.36
N THR A 113 -3.25 -4.86 15.20
CA THR A 113 -1.95 -5.49 14.92
C THR A 113 -2.08 -6.82 14.18
N PHE A 114 -1.02 -7.22 13.47
CA PHE A 114 -1.10 -8.36 12.57
C PHE A 114 0.26 -8.98 12.22
N THR A 115 0.22 -10.19 11.68
CA THR A 115 1.34 -10.87 11.01
C THR A 115 0.98 -11.18 9.57
N LEU A 116 1.84 -10.78 8.64
CA LEU A 116 1.79 -11.22 7.25
C LEU A 116 2.61 -12.48 7.07
N GLU A 117 2.02 -13.52 6.52
CA GLU A 117 2.68 -14.79 6.23
C GLU A 117 2.73 -15.03 4.72
N PHE A 118 3.94 -15.08 4.17
CA PHE A 118 4.21 -15.32 2.76
C PHE A 118 4.70 -16.76 2.60
N TYR A 119 3.89 -17.60 1.95
CA TYR A 119 4.18 -19.01 1.74
C TYR A 119 4.79 -19.22 0.36
N PHE A 120 6.02 -19.70 0.33
CA PHE A 120 6.77 -19.94 -0.90
C PHE A 120 6.92 -21.44 -1.14
N LYS A 121 6.83 -21.84 -2.41
CA LYS A 121 7.36 -23.14 -2.82
C LYS A 121 8.89 -23.11 -2.85
N GLU A 122 9.48 -24.30 -2.99
CA GLU A 122 10.93 -24.41 -3.19
C GLU A 122 11.37 -23.52 -4.37
N ASN A 123 12.38 -22.68 -4.11
CA ASN A 123 12.86 -21.69 -5.04
C ASN A 123 14.40 -21.58 -4.96
N PRO A 124 15.08 -20.99 -5.96
CA PRO A 124 16.53 -20.95 -6.00
C PRO A 124 17.18 -19.89 -5.09
N TYR A 125 16.41 -19.08 -4.37
CA TYR A 125 16.94 -17.93 -3.62
C TYR A 125 17.14 -18.21 -2.13
N PHE A 126 16.15 -18.79 -1.46
CA PHE A 126 16.18 -19.03 -0.02
C PHE A 126 15.52 -20.37 0.36
N SER A 127 15.78 -20.88 1.57
CA SER A 127 15.22 -22.14 2.08
C SER A 127 13.92 -21.98 2.87
N ASN A 128 13.55 -20.76 3.30
CA ASN A 128 12.30 -20.53 4.02
C ASN A 128 11.09 -20.97 3.17
N SER A 129 10.24 -21.82 3.74
CA SER A 129 8.91 -22.09 3.17
C SER A 129 7.90 -21.00 3.53
N VAL A 130 8.13 -20.28 4.63
CA VAL A 130 7.30 -19.15 5.07
C VAL A 130 8.19 -18.00 5.55
N LEU A 131 7.99 -16.82 4.99
CA LEU A 131 8.51 -15.56 5.53
C LEU A 131 7.39 -14.83 6.28
N ARG A 132 7.69 -14.33 7.48
CA ARG A 132 6.71 -13.65 8.33
C ARG A 132 7.13 -12.22 8.60
N LYS A 133 6.23 -11.26 8.42
CA LYS A 133 6.42 -9.90 8.94
C LYS A 133 5.38 -9.66 10.02
N GLU A 134 5.82 -9.63 11.27
CA GLU A 134 4.97 -9.42 12.45
C GLU A 134 5.01 -7.94 12.85
N PHE A 135 3.85 -7.31 12.92
CA PHE A 135 3.63 -6.00 13.54
C PHE A 135 3.14 -6.28 14.95
N ARG A 136 4.07 -6.46 15.89
CA ARG A 136 3.76 -7.02 17.21
C ARG A 136 3.10 -5.98 18.10
N TYR A 137 2.01 -6.35 18.76
CA TYR A 137 1.45 -5.55 19.84
C TYR A 137 2.38 -5.50 21.06
N VAL A 138 2.69 -4.28 21.50
CA VAL A 138 3.43 -3.99 22.73
C VAL A 138 2.45 -3.36 23.72
N PRO A 139 1.88 -4.15 24.65
CA PRO A 139 0.88 -3.63 25.58
C PRO A 139 1.48 -2.60 26.55
N PRO A 140 0.73 -1.55 26.92
CA PRO A 140 1.23 -0.60 27.91
C PRO A 140 1.32 -1.23 29.32
N PRO A 141 2.09 -0.66 30.26
CA PRO A 141 2.36 -1.26 31.59
C PRO A 141 1.12 -1.52 32.48
N ASN A 142 0.00 -0.88 32.17
CA ASN A 142 -1.29 -1.03 32.85
C ASN A 142 -2.28 -1.96 32.12
N ALA A 143 -1.89 -2.56 30.99
CA ALA A 143 -2.73 -3.52 30.27
C ALA A 143 -3.18 -4.67 31.18
N GLY A 144 -4.45 -5.08 31.04
CA GLY A 144 -5.05 -6.16 31.83
C GLY A 144 -5.42 -5.81 33.27
N LYS A 145 -5.19 -4.57 33.73
CA LYS A 145 -5.62 -4.10 35.06
C LYS A 145 -7.01 -3.43 35.03
N GLU A 146 -7.52 -3.14 33.85
CA GLU A 146 -8.81 -2.50 33.63
C GLU A 146 -9.90 -3.57 33.43
N THR A 147 -11.11 -3.28 33.91
CA THR A 147 -12.28 -4.13 33.66
C THR A 147 -12.89 -3.75 32.31
N PRO A 148 -13.00 -4.69 31.35
CA PRO A 148 -13.70 -4.43 30.10
C PRO A 148 -15.17 -4.11 30.35
N ASP A 149 -15.74 -3.24 29.52
CA ASP A 149 -17.18 -3.00 29.52
C ASP A 149 -17.97 -4.10 28.80
N ALA A 150 -19.27 -3.86 28.57
CA ALA A 150 -20.18 -4.83 27.96
C ALA A 150 -19.77 -5.27 26.55
N ASP A 151 -19.02 -4.44 25.82
CA ASP A 151 -18.50 -4.75 24.47
C ASP A 151 -17.07 -5.29 24.52
N GLY A 152 -16.53 -5.54 25.72
CA GLY A 152 -15.16 -6.02 25.90
C GLY A 152 -14.09 -4.97 25.60
N ILE A 153 -14.44 -3.68 25.69
CA ILE A 153 -13.53 -2.56 25.44
C ILE A 153 -13.02 -2.02 26.78
N THR A 154 -11.75 -1.64 26.82
CA THR A 154 -11.13 -0.98 27.97
C THR A 154 -10.61 0.41 27.57
N PRO A 155 -10.52 1.37 28.51
CA PRO A 155 -9.93 2.69 28.23
C PRO A 155 -8.55 2.62 27.56
N ILE A 156 -7.70 1.67 27.95
CA ILE A 156 -6.38 1.47 27.35
C ILE A 156 -6.43 1.07 25.87
N MET A 157 -7.48 0.36 25.43
CA MET A 157 -7.67 0.04 24.01
C MET A 157 -8.01 1.29 23.18
N LEU A 158 -8.63 2.29 23.79
CA LEU A 158 -8.98 3.57 23.14
C LEU A 158 -7.81 4.56 23.11
N ASP A 159 -6.79 4.36 23.96
CA ASP A 159 -5.55 5.15 23.97
C ASP A 159 -4.46 4.54 23.06
N PHE A 160 -4.79 3.57 22.23
CA PHE A 160 -3.83 2.89 21.37
C PHE A 160 -3.13 3.85 20.40
N SER A 161 -1.83 3.68 20.23
CA SER A 161 -0.99 4.44 19.29
C SER A 161 -0.09 3.49 18.52
N TRP A 162 -0.06 3.61 17.19
CA TRP A 162 0.78 2.75 16.34
C TRP A 162 2.27 2.89 16.68
N ASP A 163 2.76 4.12 16.85
CA ASP A 163 4.17 4.41 17.12
C ASP A 163 4.65 3.90 18.48
N ARG A 164 3.74 3.83 19.47
CA ARG A 164 4.06 3.43 20.84
C ARG A 164 3.81 1.94 21.09
N ASP A 165 2.70 1.43 20.57
CA ASP A 165 2.15 0.13 20.94
C ASP A 165 2.35 -0.93 19.84
N VAL A 166 3.01 -0.59 18.74
CA VAL A 166 3.32 -1.55 17.66
C VAL A 166 4.82 -1.58 17.40
N GLN A 167 5.39 -2.78 17.41
CA GLN A 167 6.79 -3.00 17.07
C GLN A 167 6.90 -3.99 15.91
N PRO A 168 7.19 -3.49 14.69
CA PRO A 168 7.47 -4.36 13.55
C PRO A 168 8.74 -5.19 13.80
N GLN A 169 8.67 -6.49 13.46
CA GLN A 169 9.73 -7.47 13.73
C GLN A 169 10.44 -7.85 12.43
N ALA A 170 11.75 -8.05 12.52
CA ALA A 170 12.54 -8.63 11.45
C ALA A 170 12.33 -10.15 11.36
N CYS A 171 12.38 -10.68 10.15
CA CYS A 171 12.42 -12.09 9.83
C CYS A 171 13.65 -12.38 8.97
N LYS A 172 14.52 -13.24 9.49
CA LYS A 172 15.72 -13.66 8.79
C LYS A 172 15.37 -14.45 7.54
N VAL A 173 15.91 -14.05 6.40
CA VAL A 173 15.83 -14.81 5.16
C VAL A 173 17.05 -15.74 5.07
N GLU A 174 16.79 -17.04 4.93
CA GLU A 174 17.79 -18.08 4.80
C GLU A 174 18.22 -18.21 3.33
N TRP A 175 18.96 -17.20 2.85
CA TRP A 175 19.51 -17.19 1.49
C TRP A 175 20.39 -18.41 1.24
N LYS A 176 20.22 -19.05 0.07
CA LYS A 176 20.94 -20.28 -0.31
C LYS A 176 22.43 -20.03 -0.58
N ASP A 177 22.77 -18.87 -1.12
CA ASP A 177 24.14 -18.40 -1.32
C ASP A 177 24.22 -16.87 -1.44
N GLU A 178 25.44 -16.30 -1.40
CA GLU A 178 25.67 -14.85 -1.45
C GLU A 178 25.22 -14.21 -2.77
N ALA A 179 25.29 -14.92 -3.91
CA ALA A 179 24.82 -14.42 -5.20
C ALA A 179 23.30 -14.47 -5.34
N LYS A 180 22.60 -15.09 -4.38
CA LYS A 180 21.15 -15.10 -4.24
C LYS A 180 20.64 -14.20 -3.13
N ASN A 181 21.54 -13.61 -2.34
CA ASN A 181 21.17 -12.73 -1.24
C ASN A 181 20.74 -11.36 -1.77
N LEU A 182 19.44 -11.19 -2.00
CA LEU A 182 18.90 -9.99 -2.66
C LEU A 182 19.03 -8.73 -1.81
N THR A 183 18.98 -8.86 -0.49
CA THR A 183 19.15 -7.73 0.45
C THR A 183 20.59 -7.25 0.52
N LYS A 184 21.58 -8.12 0.29
CA LYS A 184 22.99 -7.71 0.14
C LYS A 184 23.30 -7.15 -1.24
N LEU A 185 22.70 -7.71 -2.29
CA LEU A 185 22.92 -7.26 -3.67
C LEU A 185 22.26 -5.89 -3.93
N HIS A 186 21.10 -5.67 -3.32
CA HIS A 186 20.33 -4.43 -3.40
C HIS A 186 19.95 -3.99 -1.98
N PRO A 187 20.93 -3.49 -1.20
CA PRO A 187 20.67 -3.00 0.15
C PRO A 187 19.78 -1.77 0.11
N ARG A 188 18.98 -1.61 1.15
CA ARG A 188 18.27 -0.35 1.39
C ARG A 188 19.26 0.66 1.94
N VAL A 189 19.24 1.87 1.39
CA VAL A 189 20.12 2.98 1.79
C VAL A 189 19.31 3.94 2.64
N LEU A 190 19.74 4.15 3.88
CA LEU A 190 19.15 5.14 4.78
C LEU A 190 19.71 6.53 4.43
N ASP A 191 18.89 7.58 4.56
CA ASP A 191 19.39 8.95 4.43
C ASP A 191 20.20 9.35 5.67
N ASP A 192 21.34 10.02 5.43
CA ASP A 192 22.24 10.50 6.50
C ASP A 192 21.67 11.72 7.24
N ASP A 193 20.61 12.35 6.70
CA ASP A 193 20.04 13.62 7.17
C ASP A 193 18.98 13.46 8.27
N GLY A 194 18.72 12.22 8.73
CA GLY A 194 17.82 11.95 9.85
C GLY A 194 16.33 11.86 9.49
N ASP A 195 16.00 11.79 8.20
CA ASP A 195 14.66 11.42 7.74
C ASP A 195 14.42 9.93 8.01
N ASP A 196 13.24 9.60 8.55
CA ASP A 196 12.84 8.21 8.83
C ASP A 196 12.56 7.39 7.54
N ILE A 197 12.62 8.05 6.37
CA ILE A 197 12.38 7.45 5.05
C ILE A 197 13.73 7.18 4.36
N PRO A 198 14.01 5.93 3.95
CA PRO A 198 15.24 5.58 3.24
C PRO A 198 15.38 6.24 1.86
N ALA A 199 16.59 6.70 1.53
CA ALA A 199 16.97 7.25 0.22
C ALA A 199 16.73 6.30 -0.96
N GLU A 200 17.05 5.02 -0.77
CA GLU A 200 16.85 3.96 -1.75
C GLU A 200 16.14 2.77 -1.12
N GLY A 201 15.03 2.32 -1.70
CA GLY A 201 14.22 1.22 -1.17
C GLY A 201 14.91 -0.15 -1.13
N GLY A 202 15.90 -0.37 -1.99
CA GLY A 202 16.62 -1.64 -2.16
C GLY A 202 15.75 -2.76 -2.75
N SER A 203 16.14 -4.01 -2.52
CA SER A 203 15.32 -5.20 -2.78
C SER A 203 14.04 -5.18 -1.91
N PHE A 204 12.93 -5.68 -2.47
CA PHE A 204 11.70 -5.94 -1.71
C PHE A 204 11.95 -6.76 -0.44
N PHE A 205 12.87 -7.73 -0.48
CA PHE A 205 13.12 -8.63 0.65
C PHE A 205 13.77 -7.94 1.86
N ASN A 206 14.24 -6.69 1.72
CA ASN A 206 14.61 -5.87 2.88
C ASN A 206 13.42 -5.63 3.81
N PHE A 207 12.19 -5.68 3.28
CA PHE A 207 10.96 -5.66 4.07
C PHE A 207 10.97 -6.72 5.18
N PHE A 208 11.48 -7.93 4.92
CA PHE A 208 11.54 -8.98 5.92
C PHE A 208 12.72 -8.81 6.87
N GLU A 209 13.92 -8.56 6.36
CA GLU A 209 15.14 -8.58 7.21
C GLU A 209 15.30 -7.34 8.09
N MET A 210 14.57 -6.26 7.80
CA MET A 210 14.56 -5.06 8.63
C MET A 210 13.45 -5.12 9.68
N GLY A 211 13.74 -4.56 10.86
CA GLY A 211 12.72 -4.40 11.90
C GLY A 211 11.65 -3.43 11.45
N SER A 212 12.04 -2.20 11.09
CA SER A 212 11.15 -1.13 10.66
C SER A 212 10.41 -1.41 9.35
N ASP A 213 9.38 -0.59 9.10
CA ASP A 213 8.62 -0.56 7.84
C ASP A 213 8.38 0.90 7.41
N PRO A 214 9.43 1.65 7.05
CA PRO A 214 9.35 3.09 6.81
C PRO A 214 8.54 3.47 5.56
N PHE A 215 8.27 2.50 4.67
CA PHE A 215 7.44 2.69 3.48
C PHE A 215 6.02 2.14 3.67
N GLU A 216 5.67 1.73 4.91
CA GLU A 216 4.37 1.20 5.29
C GLU A 216 3.91 0.01 4.42
N VAL A 217 4.85 -0.76 3.86
CA VAL A 217 4.56 -1.87 2.94
C VAL A 217 3.66 -2.91 3.60
N GLY A 218 3.87 -3.20 4.89
CA GLY A 218 3.04 -4.14 5.61
C GLY A 218 1.63 -3.62 5.89
N VAL A 219 1.48 -2.31 6.13
CA VAL A 219 0.18 -1.67 6.32
C VAL A 219 -0.61 -1.66 5.01
N ILE A 220 0.04 -1.29 3.90
CA ILE A 220 -0.53 -1.36 2.55
C ILE A 220 -1.00 -2.78 2.24
N ILE A 221 -0.15 -3.78 2.48
CA ILE A 221 -0.54 -5.17 2.24
C ILE A 221 -1.72 -5.57 3.11
N ALA A 222 -1.74 -5.22 4.40
CA ALA A 222 -2.77 -5.68 5.33
C ALA A 222 -4.13 -5.00 5.14
N ASN A 223 -4.14 -3.73 4.74
CA ASN A 223 -5.35 -2.90 4.71
C ASN A 223 -5.85 -2.60 3.30
N ASP A 224 -5.04 -2.82 2.27
CA ASP A 224 -5.41 -2.55 0.87
C ASP A 224 -5.30 -3.83 0.01
N ILE A 225 -4.08 -4.31 -0.23
CA ILE A 225 -3.86 -5.43 -1.17
C ILE A 225 -4.51 -6.72 -0.68
N PHE A 226 -4.38 -7.04 0.62
CA PHE A 226 -4.93 -8.29 1.14
C PHE A 226 -6.46 -8.29 1.10
N PRO A 227 -7.19 -7.23 1.49
CA PRO A 227 -8.63 -7.13 1.24
C PRO A 227 -8.99 -7.23 -0.25
N GLU A 228 -8.37 -6.39 -1.10
CA GLU A 228 -8.73 -6.18 -2.52
C GLU A 228 -7.94 -7.06 -3.49
N ALA A 229 -7.39 -8.18 -3.01
CA ALA A 229 -6.49 -9.03 -3.78
C ALA A 229 -7.10 -9.55 -5.10
N VAL A 230 -8.44 -9.70 -5.14
CA VAL A 230 -9.16 -10.12 -6.34
C VAL A 230 -9.12 -9.02 -7.39
N ASP A 231 -9.43 -7.79 -7.01
CA ASP A 231 -9.49 -6.65 -7.91
C ASP A 231 -8.09 -6.30 -8.43
N TYR A 232 -7.07 -6.36 -7.56
CA TYR A 232 -5.68 -6.26 -8.00
C TYR A 232 -5.31 -7.38 -8.96
N PHE A 233 -5.69 -8.63 -8.69
CA PHE A 233 -5.40 -9.74 -9.59
C PHE A 233 -6.07 -9.58 -10.97
N LEU A 234 -7.31 -9.08 -11.00
CA LEU A 234 -8.08 -8.85 -12.21
C LEU A 234 -7.68 -7.55 -12.94
N GLY A 235 -6.86 -6.70 -12.31
CA GLY A 235 -6.48 -5.40 -12.85
C GLY A 235 -7.59 -4.34 -12.77
N GLN A 236 -8.57 -4.54 -11.87
CA GLN A 236 -9.72 -3.67 -11.65
C GLN A 236 -9.51 -2.69 -10.49
N ALA A 237 -8.47 -2.90 -9.67
CA ALA A 237 -8.19 -2.02 -8.55
C ALA A 237 -7.88 -0.59 -9.03
N GLY A 238 -8.57 0.39 -8.45
CA GLY A 238 -8.42 1.81 -8.80
C GLY A 238 -9.04 2.22 -10.14
N HIS A 239 -9.92 1.41 -10.73
CA HIS A 239 -10.66 1.76 -11.97
C HIS A 239 -12.01 2.46 -11.72
N ASP A 240 -12.42 2.70 -10.47
CA ASP A 240 -13.68 3.39 -10.15
C ASP A 240 -13.70 4.90 -10.52
N ASP A 241 -12.61 5.45 -11.07
CA ASP A 241 -12.47 6.88 -11.43
C ASP A 241 -12.24 7.16 -12.94
N ILE A 242 -12.34 6.16 -13.81
CA ILE A 242 -12.30 6.39 -15.27
C ILE A 242 -13.66 5.98 -15.83
N ASP A 243 -14.50 6.98 -16.04
CA ASP A 243 -15.77 6.90 -16.76
C ASP A 243 -15.68 5.87 -17.92
N GLU A 244 -16.57 4.89 -17.88
CA GLU A 244 -16.93 4.05 -19.02
C GLU A 244 -17.54 4.92 -20.12
N ASP A 245 -16.73 5.75 -20.78
CA ASP A 245 -17.02 6.18 -22.14
C ASP A 245 -16.55 5.04 -23.07
N GLU A 246 -17.30 3.93 -23.02
CA GLU A 246 -17.37 2.98 -24.13
C GLU A 246 -17.99 3.74 -25.32
N ASP A 247 -17.17 4.45 -26.09
CA ASP A 247 -17.53 4.84 -27.45
C ASP A 247 -17.57 3.58 -28.33
N GLU A 248 -18.68 2.84 -28.23
CA GLU A 248 -19.15 1.91 -29.26
C GLU A 248 -19.50 2.69 -30.54
N ASP A 249 -18.51 3.15 -31.29
CA ASP A 249 -18.73 3.49 -32.70
C ASP A 249 -18.56 2.21 -33.54
N SER A 250 -19.62 1.41 -33.50
CA SER A 250 -19.89 0.38 -34.50
C SER A 250 -20.98 0.88 -35.44
N GLU A 251 -20.62 1.44 -36.60
CA GLU A 251 -21.41 1.29 -37.82
C GLU A 251 -20.51 1.11 -39.05
N ASP A 252 -20.79 -0.01 -39.69
CA ASP A 252 -20.32 -0.58 -40.95
C ASP A 252 -20.86 0.24 -42.13
N ASP A 253 -20.08 0.45 -43.20
CA ASP A 253 -20.64 0.22 -44.54
C ASP A 253 -19.55 0.15 -45.64
N GLU A 254 -19.72 -0.90 -46.42
CA GLU A 254 -18.92 -1.38 -47.53
C GLU A 254 -18.88 -0.39 -48.70
N ASN A 255 -17.74 -0.26 -49.39
CA ASN A 255 -17.80 -0.36 -50.85
C ASN A 255 -16.46 -0.77 -51.48
N GLU A 256 -16.61 -1.76 -52.35
CA GLU A 256 -15.62 -2.42 -53.19
C GLU A 256 -14.98 -1.45 -54.19
N GLU A 257 -13.71 -1.69 -54.55
CA GLU A 257 -13.32 -1.81 -55.96
C GLU A 257 -11.98 -2.54 -56.07
N GLU A 258 -12.07 -3.83 -56.42
CA GLU A 258 -11.02 -4.62 -57.03
C GLU A 258 -10.47 -3.91 -58.29
N ILE A 259 -9.15 -3.78 -58.41
CA ILE A 259 -8.53 -3.59 -59.73
C ILE A 259 -7.25 -4.43 -59.87
N ASP A 260 -7.31 -5.26 -60.89
CA ASP A 260 -6.49 -6.42 -61.23
C ASP A 260 -5.10 -6.09 -61.81
N LEU A 261 -4.22 -7.09 -61.70
CA LEU A 261 -2.84 -7.22 -62.12
C LEU A 261 -2.68 -7.21 -63.65
N GLU A 262 -1.92 -6.28 -64.23
CA GLU A 262 -1.20 -6.55 -65.48
C GLU A 262 0.03 -5.64 -65.67
N LYS A 263 1.24 -6.21 -65.46
CA LYS A 263 2.51 -5.72 -66.05
C LYS A 263 2.43 -5.92 -67.58
N PRO A 264 3.24 -5.24 -68.46
CA PRO A 264 4.63 -4.82 -68.23
C PRO A 264 5.08 -3.50 -68.96
N ARG A 265 6.28 -2.91 -68.75
CA ARG A 265 7.57 -3.12 -69.49
C ARG A 265 8.52 -1.88 -69.29
N PRO A 266 9.79 -1.85 -69.78
CA PRO A 266 10.96 -1.53 -68.94
C PRO A 266 11.85 -0.33 -69.37
N LYS A 267 12.84 -0.04 -68.50
CA LYS A 267 14.18 0.60 -68.68
C LYS A 267 14.32 1.91 -69.48
N LYS A 268 15.00 2.88 -68.85
CA LYS A 268 16.17 3.56 -69.44
C LYS A 268 17.13 4.11 -68.37
N GLN A 269 18.37 3.61 -68.40
CA GLN A 269 19.58 4.28 -67.91
C GLN A 269 20.02 5.35 -68.92
N LYS A 270 20.55 6.47 -68.41
CA LYS A 270 21.79 7.16 -68.86
C LYS A 270 22.03 8.38 -67.96
N GLN A 271 23.06 8.34 -67.10
CA GLN A 271 24.43 8.86 -67.33
C GLN A 271 24.52 10.39 -67.29
N ALA A 272 25.20 10.91 -66.27
CA ALA A 272 26.61 11.29 -66.39
C ALA A 272 27.34 10.86 -65.11
#